data_AF-A0A951M003-F1
#
_entry.id   AF-A0A951M003-F1
#
_cell.length_a   1.000
_cell.length_b   1.000
_cell.length_c   1.000
_cell.angle_alpha   90.00
_cell.angle_beta   90.00
_cell.angle_gamma   90.00
#
_symmetry.space_group_name_H-M   'P 1'
#
loop_
_entity.id
_entity.type
_entity.pdbx_description
1 polymer ?
#
loop_
_entity_poly.entity_id
_entity_poly.type
_entity_poly.pdbx_seq_one_letter_code
_entity_poly.pdbx_strand_id
1 'polypeptide(L)'
;LRCIISSLARKKGLEIVAASTHPFSHWEDQKIFDDDRYSLLVEEIQMVARSLLIFGLHVHVGIPDPERAIHIMNAARYFLPHVLALSTSSPFWLGHNTGLKSYRSEVFKKFPRTDIPDHFDSHASFQRYVDLLVKLNCIDNGKKIWWDVRPHPFFPTLEFRICDIPTRVDDTIAIAALFQAIVARLNGLIENNMGFRLYRRMLIQENKWRAVRWGLDGKMLDLGKQKEVPVRDLIHELLDFVDPVLDNLGSRHEVEHIHTILERGTSADAQLQVYKETGDFKTVVDLLIARTMEHVPTEYDMRDPTPAP
;
A
#
# COMPACT_ATOMS: atom_id res chain seq x y z
N LEU A 1 -6.47 18.27 1.56
CA LEU A 1 -5.75 18.00 0.29
C LEU A 1 -6.69 17.64 -0.87
N ARG A 2 -7.46 16.52 -0.82
CA ARG A 2 -8.34 16.09 -1.93
C ARG A 2 -9.31 17.19 -2.41
N CYS A 3 -9.94 17.92 -1.49
CA CYS A 3 -10.80 19.07 -1.81
C CYS A 3 -10.09 20.14 -2.67
N ILE A 4 -8.89 20.55 -2.26
CA ILE A 4 -8.08 21.57 -2.97
C ILE A 4 -7.74 21.09 -4.38
N ILE A 5 -7.24 19.85 -4.51
CA ILE A 5 -6.84 19.31 -5.82
C ILE A 5 -8.06 19.16 -6.74
N SER A 6 -9.17 18.61 -6.24
CA SER A 6 -10.41 18.46 -7.01
C SER A 6 -10.92 19.83 -7.48
N SER A 7 -10.91 20.84 -6.61
CA SER A 7 -11.32 22.20 -6.96
C SER A 7 -10.47 22.80 -8.08
N LEU A 8 -9.16 22.57 -8.06
CA LEU A 8 -8.25 23.03 -9.12
C LEU A 8 -8.43 22.24 -10.42
N ALA A 9 -8.66 20.93 -10.34
CA ALA A 9 -8.90 20.08 -11.50
C ALA A 9 -10.20 20.48 -12.23
N ARG A 10 -11.28 20.71 -11.48
CA ARG A 10 -12.60 21.09 -12.04
C ARG A 10 -12.57 22.41 -12.80
N LYS A 11 -11.74 23.38 -12.37
CA LYS A 11 -11.52 24.63 -13.13
C LYS A 11 -10.96 24.41 -14.54
N LYS A 12 -10.39 23.23 -14.82
CA LYS A 12 -9.86 22.83 -16.12
C LYS A 12 -10.71 21.76 -16.82
N GLY A 13 -11.92 21.48 -16.32
CA GLY A 13 -12.77 20.41 -16.86
C GLY A 13 -12.24 19.00 -16.60
N LEU A 14 -11.45 18.82 -15.52
CA LEU A 14 -10.87 17.54 -15.12
C LEU A 14 -11.44 17.09 -13.77
N GLU A 15 -11.45 15.78 -13.55
CA GLU A 15 -11.78 15.15 -12.27
C GLU A 15 -10.57 14.38 -11.72
N ILE A 16 -10.57 14.09 -10.42
CA ILE A 16 -9.56 13.27 -9.78
C ILE A 16 -10.10 11.89 -9.46
N VAL A 17 -9.23 10.89 -9.54
CA VAL A 17 -9.56 9.49 -9.23
C VAL A 17 -8.46 8.89 -8.35
N ALA A 18 -8.87 8.22 -7.27
CA ALA A 18 -8.02 7.38 -6.45
C ALA A 18 -8.28 5.90 -6.79
N ALA A 19 -7.42 5.32 -7.64
CA ALA A 19 -7.39 3.89 -7.94
C ALA A 19 -5.97 3.49 -8.37
N SER A 20 -5.58 2.24 -8.12
CA SER A 20 -4.20 1.80 -8.38
C SER A 20 -3.87 1.56 -9.83
N THR A 21 -4.88 1.35 -10.67
CA THR A 21 -4.80 1.31 -12.13
C THR A 21 -6.00 2.04 -12.70
N HIS A 22 -5.82 2.66 -13.87
CA HIS A 22 -6.98 3.14 -14.63
C HIS A 22 -7.62 1.94 -15.36
N PRO A 23 -8.96 1.78 -15.36
CA PRO A 23 -9.57 0.56 -15.89
C PRO A 23 -9.27 0.26 -17.36
N PHE A 24 -9.10 1.30 -18.20
CA PHE A 24 -8.94 1.15 -19.65
C PHE A 24 -7.88 2.04 -20.31
N SER A 25 -7.13 2.84 -19.55
CA SER A 25 -6.12 3.72 -20.19
C SER A 25 -4.93 2.92 -20.66
N HIS A 26 -4.40 3.27 -21.84
CA HIS A 26 -3.16 2.69 -22.34
C HIS A 26 -1.96 3.46 -21.81
N TRP A 27 -0.91 2.73 -21.40
CA TRP A 27 0.33 3.34 -20.91
C TRP A 27 1.12 4.02 -22.04
N GLU A 28 1.04 3.51 -23.28
CA GLU A 28 1.70 4.13 -24.45
C GLU A 28 1.17 5.52 -24.78
N ASP A 29 -0.10 5.79 -24.44
CA ASP A 29 -0.73 7.09 -24.67
C ASP A 29 -0.30 8.14 -23.63
N GLN A 30 0.39 7.72 -22.55
CA GLN A 30 0.76 8.60 -21.46
C GLN A 30 2.11 9.29 -21.73
N LYS A 31 2.12 10.61 -21.55
CA LYS A 31 3.34 11.40 -21.64
C LYS A 31 4.13 11.27 -20.33
N ILE A 32 5.40 10.86 -20.44
CA ILE A 32 6.34 10.93 -19.33
C ILE A 32 6.62 12.41 -19.06
N PHE A 33 6.54 12.82 -17.81
CA PHE A 33 6.83 14.19 -17.41
C PHE A 33 8.29 14.53 -17.73
N ASP A 34 8.53 15.70 -18.30
CA ASP A 34 9.85 16.15 -18.74
C ASP A 34 10.69 16.57 -17.53
N ASP A 35 11.39 15.60 -16.94
CA ASP A 35 12.27 15.77 -15.80
C ASP A 35 13.42 14.76 -15.88
N ASP A 36 14.63 15.24 -15.64
CA ASP A 36 15.89 14.49 -15.84
C ASP A 36 15.90 13.16 -15.09
N ARG A 37 15.26 13.10 -13.92
CA ARG A 37 15.20 11.88 -13.11
C ARG A 37 14.34 10.80 -13.78
N TYR A 38 13.23 11.18 -14.43
CA TYR A 38 12.40 10.22 -15.16
C TYR A 38 13.09 9.75 -16.44
N SER A 39 13.78 10.65 -17.15
CA SER A 39 14.56 10.29 -18.34
C SER A 39 15.64 9.24 -18.02
N LEU A 40 16.40 9.44 -16.93
CA LEU A 40 17.39 8.47 -16.47
C LEU A 40 16.77 7.14 -16.05
N LEU A 41 15.61 7.17 -15.38
CA LEU A 41 14.91 5.93 -14.98
C LEU A 41 14.44 5.13 -16.20
N VAL A 42 13.93 5.80 -17.23
CA VAL A 42 13.50 5.18 -18.48
C VAL A 42 14.68 4.63 -19.26
N GLU A 43 15.82 5.32 -19.24
CA GLU A 43 17.06 4.81 -19.85
C GLU A 43 17.56 3.54 -19.13
N GLU A 44 17.49 3.49 -17.80
CA GLU A 44 17.96 2.34 -17.01
C GLU A 44 17.02 1.12 -17.11
N ILE A 45 15.70 1.35 -17.08
CA ILE A 45 14.69 0.28 -16.89
C ILE A 45 13.92 -0.02 -18.18
N GLN A 46 14.01 0.85 -19.19
CA GLN A 46 13.47 0.66 -20.54
C GLN A 46 11.96 0.36 -20.51
N MET A 47 11.51 -0.63 -21.28
CA MET A 47 10.10 -0.98 -21.48
C MET A 47 9.31 -1.11 -20.17
N VAL A 48 9.96 -1.64 -19.13
CA VAL A 48 9.32 -1.86 -17.83
C VAL A 48 8.91 -0.53 -17.18
N ALA A 49 9.76 0.51 -17.26
CA ALA A 49 9.44 1.83 -16.74
C ALA A 49 8.41 2.58 -17.59
N ARG A 50 8.43 2.39 -18.92
CA ARG A 50 7.44 3.00 -19.82
C ARG A 50 6.02 2.48 -19.56
N SER A 51 5.89 1.21 -19.16
CA SER A 51 4.59 0.60 -18.84
C SER A 51 4.03 0.96 -17.46
N LEU A 52 4.74 1.80 -16.68
CA LEU A 52 4.38 2.08 -15.31
C LEU A 52 3.29 3.16 -15.20
N LEU A 53 2.03 2.72 -15.28
CA LEU A 53 0.84 3.55 -15.04
C LEU A 53 0.07 3.04 -13.81
N ILE A 54 0.74 3.07 -12.65
CA ILE A 54 0.19 2.56 -11.39
C ILE A 54 0.30 3.59 -10.26
N PHE A 55 -0.61 3.51 -9.30
CA PHE A 55 -0.67 4.42 -8.15
C PHE A 55 -0.74 3.61 -6.86
N GLY A 56 0.06 3.94 -5.86
CA GLY A 56 0.10 3.21 -4.59
C GLY A 56 -0.05 4.13 -3.39
N LEU A 57 -0.43 3.55 -2.25
CA LEU A 57 -0.37 4.21 -0.95
C LEU A 57 0.96 3.87 -0.28
N HIS A 58 1.73 4.89 0.09
CA HIS A 58 2.91 4.71 0.95
C HIS A 58 2.65 5.32 2.33
N VAL A 59 2.95 4.55 3.38
CA VAL A 59 2.79 4.97 4.78
C VAL A 59 4.17 4.98 5.43
N HIS A 60 4.53 6.09 6.04
CA HIS A 60 5.77 6.24 6.80
C HIS A 60 5.45 6.23 8.28
N VAL A 61 6.08 5.32 9.04
CA VAL A 61 5.98 5.31 10.50
C VAL A 61 7.34 5.65 11.09
N GLY A 62 7.41 6.66 11.95
CA GLY A 62 8.65 7.13 12.58
C GLY A 62 9.24 6.10 13.51
N ILE A 63 10.52 5.75 13.29
CA ILE A 63 11.30 4.86 14.16
C ILE A 63 12.71 5.47 14.26
N PRO A 64 13.02 6.22 15.33
CA PRO A 64 14.28 6.95 15.44
C PRO A 64 15.51 6.04 15.50
N ASP A 65 15.40 4.88 16.14
CA ASP A 65 16.50 3.91 16.25
C ASP A 65 16.60 3.02 15.00
N PRO A 66 17.70 3.09 14.23
CA PRO A 66 17.88 2.27 13.03
C PRO A 66 17.91 0.75 13.29
N GLU A 67 18.44 0.30 14.43
CA GLU A 67 18.44 -1.13 14.78
C GLU A 67 17.00 -1.59 15.06
N ARG A 68 16.25 -0.81 15.84
CA ARG A 68 14.81 -1.04 16.04
C ARG A 68 14.05 -1.10 14.73
N ALA A 69 14.35 -0.21 13.78
CA ALA A 69 13.70 -0.18 12.47
C ALA A 69 13.90 -1.51 11.70
N ILE A 70 15.09 -2.12 11.74
CA ILE A 70 15.34 -3.43 11.11
C ILE A 70 14.57 -4.55 11.81
N HIS A 71 14.59 -4.60 13.14
CA HIS A 71 13.86 -5.63 13.88
C HIS A 71 12.35 -5.56 13.61
N ILE A 72 11.78 -4.35 13.64
CA ILE A 72 10.36 -4.13 13.35
C ILE A 72 10.07 -4.46 11.88
N MET A 73 10.91 -4.05 10.92
CA MET A 73 10.75 -4.42 9.52
C MET A 73 10.68 -5.93 9.34
N ASN A 74 11.62 -6.67 9.94
CA ASN A 74 11.70 -8.12 9.80
C ASN A 74 10.42 -8.83 10.24
N ALA A 75 9.79 -8.37 11.33
CA ALA A 75 8.52 -8.87 11.82
C ALA A 75 7.33 -8.36 10.97
N ALA A 76 7.35 -7.07 10.61
CA ALA A 76 6.27 -6.40 9.89
C ALA A 76 5.96 -7.04 8.53
N ARG A 77 6.96 -7.66 7.88
CA ARG A 77 6.79 -8.42 6.62
C ARG A 77 5.62 -9.39 6.66
N TYR A 78 5.38 -10.04 7.80
CA TYR A 78 4.29 -11.03 7.94
C TYR A 78 2.90 -10.40 7.72
N PHE A 79 2.71 -9.15 8.15
CA PHE A 79 1.42 -8.49 8.10
C PHE A 79 1.13 -7.84 6.76
N LEU A 80 2.15 -7.62 5.91
CA LEU A 80 1.99 -6.91 4.64
C LEU A 80 0.89 -7.50 3.74
N PRO A 81 0.78 -8.83 3.53
CA PRO A 81 -0.30 -9.39 2.71
C PRO A 81 -1.70 -9.10 3.26
N HIS A 82 -1.88 -9.07 4.59
CA HIS A 82 -3.16 -8.77 5.22
C HIS A 82 -3.60 -7.34 4.91
N VAL A 83 -2.67 -6.38 5.03
CA VAL A 83 -2.95 -4.98 4.72
C VAL A 83 -3.10 -4.74 3.21
N LEU A 84 -2.40 -5.51 2.37
CA LEU A 84 -2.63 -5.50 0.92
C LEU A 84 -4.07 -5.92 0.59
N ALA A 85 -4.59 -6.97 1.23
CA ALA A 85 -5.95 -7.44 0.99
C ALA A 85 -7.00 -6.35 1.27
N LEU A 86 -6.78 -5.52 2.31
CA LEU A 86 -7.62 -4.37 2.66
C LEU A 86 -7.56 -3.21 1.67
N SER A 87 -6.44 -3.02 0.97
CA SER A 87 -6.21 -1.85 0.08
C SER A 87 -6.55 -2.08 -1.39
N THR A 88 -6.84 -3.33 -1.79
CA THR A 88 -6.98 -3.71 -3.21
C THR A 88 -7.91 -2.78 -4.01
N SER A 89 -7.41 -2.25 -5.14
CA SER A 89 -8.15 -1.27 -5.95
C SER A 89 -7.85 -1.32 -7.45
N SER A 90 -7.16 -2.36 -7.93
CA SER A 90 -6.72 -2.47 -9.33
C SER A 90 -7.14 -3.78 -10.01
N PRO A 91 -8.45 -4.06 -10.18
CA PRO A 91 -8.89 -5.29 -10.84
C PRO A 91 -8.79 -5.26 -12.37
N PHE A 92 -8.67 -4.07 -12.96
CA PHE A 92 -8.68 -3.84 -14.39
C PHE A 92 -7.35 -3.30 -14.92
N TRP A 93 -6.99 -3.69 -16.13
CA TRP A 93 -5.80 -3.20 -16.84
C TRP A 93 -6.04 -3.24 -18.35
N LEU A 94 -5.79 -2.12 -19.04
CA LEU A 94 -5.94 -2.02 -20.51
C LEU A 94 -7.31 -2.47 -21.03
N GLY A 95 -8.39 -2.24 -20.28
CA GLY A 95 -9.74 -2.61 -20.69
C GLY A 95 -10.06 -4.09 -20.47
N HIS A 96 -9.26 -4.79 -19.66
CA HIS A 96 -9.48 -6.19 -19.32
C HIS A 96 -9.71 -6.38 -17.83
N ASN A 97 -10.69 -7.22 -17.49
CA ASN A 97 -10.76 -7.85 -16.17
C ASN A 97 -9.60 -8.82 -16.02
N THR A 98 -8.64 -8.47 -15.15
CA THR A 98 -7.40 -9.23 -14.99
C THR A 98 -7.60 -10.52 -14.20
N GLY A 99 -8.74 -10.66 -13.51
CA GLY A 99 -8.97 -11.71 -12.52
C GLY A 99 -8.20 -11.53 -11.21
N LEU A 100 -7.42 -10.45 -11.06
CA LEU A 100 -6.75 -10.08 -9.81
C LEU A 100 -7.53 -8.96 -9.11
N LYS A 101 -7.33 -8.78 -7.81
CA LYS A 101 -7.82 -7.62 -7.04
C LYS A 101 -6.78 -6.50 -6.97
N SER A 102 -5.49 -6.85 -7.08
CA SER A 102 -4.35 -5.93 -7.06
C SER A 102 -3.41 -6.14 -8.24
N TYR A 103 -3.83 -5.79 -9.46
CA TYR A 103 -2.98 -5.90 -10.64
C TYR A 103 -1.76 -4.98 -10.60
N ARG A 104 -1.84 -3.86 -9.86
CA ARG A 104 -0.70 -2.98 -9.61
C ARG A 104 0.52 -3.74 -9.10
N SER A 105 0.33 -4.71 -8.20
CA SER A 105 1.43 -5.52 -7.66
C SER A 105 2.19 -6.27 -8.74
N GLU A 106 1.49 -6.80 -9.75
CA GLU A 106 2.09 -7.56 -10.86
C GLU A 106 2.79 -6.65 -11.88
N VAL A 107 2.25 -5.44 -12.12
CA VAL A 107 2.96 -4.43 -12.92
C VAL A 107 4.29 -4.07 -12.25
N PHE A 108 4.26 -3.81 -10.94
CA PHE A 108 5.44 -3.37 -10.21
C PHE A 108 6.50 -4.47 -10.04
N LYS A 109 6.09 -5.74 -9.94
CA LYS A 109 7.00 -6.89 -9.78
C LYS A 109 8.05 -7.03 -10.88
N LYS A 110 7.84 -6.41 -12.05
CA LYS A 110 8.80 -6.38 -13.16
C LYS A 110 10.03 -5.52 -12.87
N PHE A 111 9.95 -4.61 -11.89
CA PHE A 111 11.09 -3.78 -11.49
C PHE A 111 12.10 -4.58 -10.65
N PRO A 112 13.41 -4.30 -10.79
CA PRO A 112 14.42 -4.93 -9.94
C PRO A 112 14.22 -4.50 -8.49
N ARG A 113 14.65 -5.31 -7.50
CA ARG A 113 14.63 -4.94 -6.07
C ARG A 113 13.23 -4.54 -5.55
N THR A 114 12.19 -5.21 -6.04
CA THR A 114 10.82 -5.09 -5.55
C THR A 114 10.45 -6.26 -4.64
N ASP A 115 9.20 -6.30 -4.19
CA ASP A 115 8.59 -7.37 -3.39
C ASP A 115 8.96 -7.33 -1.89
N ILE A 116 8.51 -8.33 -1.13
CA ILE A 116 8.81 -8.51 0.29
C ILE A 116 10.34 -8.55 0.47
N PRO A 117 10.93 -7.73 1.36
CA PRO A 117 12.37 -7.74 1.58
C PRO A 117 12.87 -9.01 2.28
N ASP A 118 14.14 -9.35 2.05
CA ASP A 118 14.83 -10.41 2.79
C ASP A 118 15.06 -10.03 4.26
N HIS A 119 15.50 -11.00 5.05
CA HIS A 119 15.81 -10.79 6.47
C HIS A 119 17.18 -10.14 6.62
N PHE A 120 17.29 -9.19 7.55
CA PHE A 120 18.58 -8.60 7.93
C PHE A 120 18.79 -8.74 9.43
N ASP A 121 19.96 -9.25 9.84
CA ASP A 121 20.25 -9.52 11.26
C ASP A 121 20.49 -8.24 12.08
N SER A 122 20.80 -7.12 11.43
CA SER A 122 21.10 -5.83 12.06
C SER A 122 21.03 -4.69 11.06
N HIS A 123 20.96 -3.45 11.55
CA HIS A 123 21.15 -2.25 10.74
C HIS A 123 22.50 -2.25 10.03
N ALA A 124 23.57 -2.67 10.70
CA ALA A 124 24.88 -2.80 10.07
C ALA A 124 24.89 -3.79 8.88
N SER A 125 24.15 -4.90 8.97
CA SER A 125 24.03 -5.85 7.85
C SER A 125 23.24 -5.27 6.67
N PHE A 126 22.16 -4.54 6.96
CA PHE A 126 21.41 -3.82 5.94
C PHE A 126 22.27 -2.74 5.27
N GLN A 127 23.03 -1.96 6.03
CA GLN A 127 23.89 -0.92 5.49
C GLN A 127 24.97 -1.50 4.57
N ARG A 128 25.62 -2.60 4.97
CA ARG A 128 26.59 -3.31 4.10
C ARG A 128 25.99 -3.76 2.77
N TYR A 129 24.73 -4.20 2.77
CA TYR A 129 24.01 -4.55 1.54
C TYR A 129 23.82 -3.34 0.63
N VAL A 130 23.36 -2.21 1.20
CA VAL A 130 23.19 -0.95 0.44
C VAL A 130 24.52 -0.44 -0.09
N ASP A 131 25.55 -0.39 0.75
CA ASP A 131 26.90 0.08 0.40
C ASP A 131 27.51 -0.76 -0.72
N LEU A 132 27.30 -2.07 -0.71
CA LEU A 132 27.77 -2.96 -1.77
C LEU A 132 27.07 -2.65 -3.11
N LEU A 133 25.76 -2.44 -3.10
CA LEU A 133 25.02 -2.08 -4.33
C LEU A 133 25.47 -0.72 -4.89
N VAL A 134 25.74 0.25 -4.01
CA VAL A 134 26.29 1.55 -4.42
C VAL A 134 27.70 1.39 -4.97
N LYS A 135 28.59 0.68 -4.26
CA LYS A 135 29.97 0.43 -4.67
C LYS A 135 30.07 -0.28 -6.03
N LEU A 136 29.12 -1.17 -6.32
CA LEU A 136 29.05 -1.92 -7.59
C LEU A 136 28.19 -1.22 -8.65
N ASN A 137 27.85 0.06 -8.48
CA ASN A 137 27.07 0.87 -9.42
C ASN A 137 25.70 0.27 -9.79
N CYS A 138 25.12 -0.55 -8.91
CA CYS A 138 23.77 -1.09 -9.11
C CYS A 138 22.69 -0.05 -8.79
N ILE A 139 22.97 0.88 -7.87
CA ILE A 139 22.11 1.99 -7.46
C ILE A 139 22.97 3.20 -7.07
N ASP A 140 22.41 4.40 -7.16
CA ASP A 140 23.01 5.66 -6.68
C ASP A 140 22.89 5.82 -5.15
N ASN A 141 21.78 5.36 -4.60
CA ASN A 141 21.49 5.32 -3.18
C ASN A 141 20.28 4.39 -2.92
N GLY A 142 19.87 4.26 -1.65
CA GLY A 142 18.75 3.42 -1.23
C GLY A 142 17.38 3.76 -1.85
N LYS A 143 17.19 4.90 -2.54
CA LYS A 143 15.89 5.25 -3.17
C LYS A 143 15.46 4.22 -4.22
N LYS A 144 16.41 3.57 -4.90
CA LYS A 144 16.17 2.54 -5.93
C LYS A 144 15.98 1.12 -5.37
N ILE A 145 15.72 0.98 -4.07
CA ILE A 145 15.28 -0.26 -3.43
C ILE A 145 13.76 -0.21 -3.25
N TRP A 146 12.98 -0.80 -4.14
CA TRP A 146 11.53 -0.64 -4.19
C TRP A 146 10.76 -1.76 -3.46
N TRP A 147 11.29 -2.23 -2.35
CA TRP A 147 10.63 -3.26 -1.54
C TRP A 147 9.28 -2.81 -0.98
N ASP A 148 8.44 -3.79 -0.67
CA ASP A 148 7.10 -3.61 -0.09
C ASP A 148 7.14 -2.93 1.30
N VAL A 149 8.27 -3.06 2.01
CA VAL A 149 8.61 -2.30 3.21
C VAL A 149 10.12 -2.06 3.23
N ARG A 150 10.58 -0.89 3.68
CA ARG A 150 12.02 -0.60 3.84
C ARG A 150 12.28 0.50 4.87
N PRO A 151 13.45 0.54 5.53
CA PRO A 151 13.91 1.75 6.20
C PRO A 151 14.09 2.84 5.15
N HIS A 152 13.53 4.02 5.38
CA HIS A 152 13.66 5.11 4.43
C HIS A 152 15.11 5.65 4.45
N PRO A 153 15.75 5.88 3.28
CA PRO A 153 17.16 6.25 3.22
C PRO A 153 17.53 7.62 3.82
N PHE A 154 16.56 8.53 4.02
CA PHE A 154 16.82 9.89 4.53
C PHE A 154 16.00 10.29 5.75
N PHE A 155 14.91 9.57 6.01
CA PHE A 155 13.98 9.91 7.08
C PHE A 155 13.99 8.74 8.05
N PRO A 156 14.02 8.98 9.37
CA PRO A 156 14.02 7.92 10.38
C PRO A 156 12.62 7.28 10.46
N THR A 157 12.23 6.60 9.39
CA THR A 157 10.91 6.02 9.19
C THR A 157 11.04 4.66 8.54
N LEU A 158 10.11 3.76 8.89
CA LEU A 158 9.83 2.58 8.11
C LEU A 158 8.76 2.93 7.07
N GLU A 159 9.08 2.76 5.80
CA GLU A 159 8.22 3.08 4.68
C GLU A 159 7.54 1.80 4.15
N PHE A 160 6.22 1.73 4.30
CA PHE A 160 5.35 0.68 3.77
C PHE A 160 4.85 1.08 2.38
N ARG A 161 5.03 0.21 1.38
CA ARG A 161 4.78 0.51 -0.03
C ARG A 161 3.93 -0.54 -0.75
N ILE A 162 3.51 -1.58 -0.02
CA ILE A 162 2.76 -2.70 -0.59
C ILE A 162 1.40 -2.28 -1.13
N CYS A 163 0.75 -1.32 -0.46
CA CYS A 163 -0.67 -1.05 -0.66
C CYS A 163 -1.00 -0.48 -2.03
N ASP A 164 -2.12 -0.94 -2.56
CA ASP A 164 -2.89 -0.19 -3.54
C ASP A 164 -3.41 1.11 -2.90
N ILE A 165 -3.81 2.10 -3.70
CA ILE A 165 -4.46 3.31 -3.20
C ILE A 165 -5.95 3.03 -3.01
N PRO A 166 -6.49 3.13 -1.78
CA PRO A 166 -7.93 3.03 -1.57
C PRO A 166 -8.64 4.23 -2.18
N THR A 167 -9.81 3.99 -2.78
CA THR A 167 -10.59 5.06 -3.41
C THR A 167 -11.12 6.04 -2.38
N ARG A 168 -11.61 5.56 -1.23
CA ARG A 168 -12.14 6.39 -0.15
C ARG A 168 -11.00 6.91 0.74
N VAL A 169 -11.19 8.11 1.28
CA VAL A 169 -10.18 8.71 2.16
C VAL A 169 -10.16 8.02 3.53
N ASP A 170 -11.33 7.65 4.05
CA ASP A 170 -11.45 6.96 5.34
C ASP A 170 -10.71 5.62 5.33
N ASP A 171 -10.84 4.85 4.25
CA ASP A 171 -10.09 3.60 4.06
C ASP A 171 -8.57 3.84 4.05
N THR A 172 -8.11 4.96 3.47
CA THR A 172 -6.69 5.34 3.45
C THR A 172 -6.19 5.66 4.87
N ILE A 173 -6.99 6.40 5.64
CA ILE A 173 -6.68 6.79 7.02
C ILE A 173 -6.63 5.53 7.92
N ALA A 174 -7.62 4.65 7.80
CA ALA A 174 -7.70 3.41 8.56
C ALA A 174 -6.48 2.51 8.32
N ILE A 175 -6.05 2.36 7.07
CA ILE A 175 -4.87 1.57 6.70
C ILE A 175 -3.58 2.21 7.24
N ALA A 176 -3.46 3.55 7.21
CA ALA A 176 -2.32 4.24 7.79
C ALA A 176 -2.26 4.06 9.31
N ALA A 177 -3.40 4.18 9.99
CA ALA A 177 -3.53 3.94 11.43
C ALA A 177 -3.18 2.49 11.80
N LEU A 178 -3.62 1.51 10.98
CA LEU A 178 -3.29 0.11 11.17
C LEU A 178 -1.78 -0.16 11.07
N PHE A 179 -1.07 0.44 10.11
CA PHE A 179 0.40 0.33 10.05
C PHE A 179 1.08 0.95 11.27
N GLN A 180 0.61 2.10 11.74
CA GLN A 180 1.12 2.73 12.97
C GLN A 180 0.91 1.79 14.17
N ALA A 181 -0.27 1.19 14.30
CA ALA A 181 -0.60 0.26 15.37
C ALA A 181 0.23 -1.03 15.32
N ILE A 182 0.46 -1.61 14.12
CA ILE A 182 1.36 -2.76 13.93
C ILE A 182 2.77 -2.43 14.40
N VAL A 183 3.33 -1.29 13.98
CA VAL A 183 4.68 -0.86 14.38
C VAL A 183 4.76 -0.63 15.88
N ALA A 184 3.79 0.08 16.47
CA ALA A 184 3.75 0.34 17.91
C ALA A 184 3.63 -0.97 18.71
N ARG A 185 2.80 -1.91 18.27
CA ARG A 185 2.65 -3.21 18.91
C ARG A 185 3.95 -4.02 18.86
N LEU A 186 4.60 -4.07 17.70
CA LEU A 186 5.89 -4.73 17.54
C LEU A 186 6.99 -4.07 18.39
N ASN A 187 7.02 -2.73 18.45
CA ASN A 187 7.95 -2.02 19.32
C ASN A 187 7.74 -2.35 20.79
N GLY A 188 6.48 -2.34 21.26
CA GLY A 188 6.13 -2.68 22.64
C GLY A 188 6.49 -4.11 23.01
N LEU A 189 6.39 -5.07 22.08
CA LEU A 189 6.90 -6.43 22.32
C LEU A 189 8.41 -6.41 22.61
N ILE A 190 9.19 -5.69 21.80
CA ILE A 190 10.65 -5.61 21.96
C ILE A 190 11.01 -4.94 23.30
N GLU A 191 10.31 -3.89 23.71
CA GLU A 191 10.52 -3.22 25.00
C GLU A 191 10.26 -4.15 26.19
N ASN A 192 9.35 -5.11 26.03
CA ASN A 192 9.06 -6.13 27.04
C ASN A 192 9.93 -7.40 26.90
N ASN A 193 11.04 -7.34 26.16
CA ASN A 193 11.92 -8.48 25.85
C ASN A 193 11.19 -9.66 25.17
N MET A 194 10.13 -9.36 24.42
CA MET A 194 9.41 -10.30 23.58
C MET A 194 9.67 -9.99 22.10
N GLY A 195 9.32 -10.94 21.22
CA GLY A 195 9.41 -10.74 19.78
C GLY A 195 8.23 -11.36 19.06
N PHE A 196 8.10 -11.04 17.77
CA PHE A 196 7.17 -11.72 16.88
C PHE A 196 7.90 -12.80 16.08
N ARG A 197 7.20 -13.88 15.72
CA ARG A 197 7.79 -14.98 14.97
C ARG A 197 8.19 -14.54 13.56
N LEU A 198 9.44 -14.81 13.19
CA LEU A 198 9.95 -14.52 11.86
C LEU A 198 9.67 -15.70 10.91
N TYR A 199 9.15 -15.38 9.72
CA TYR A 199 8.85 -16.36 8.69
C TYR A 199 9.73 -16.17 7.47
N ARG A 200 9.97 -17.26 6.74
CA ARG A 200 10.71 -17.24 5.48
C ARG A 200 9.96 -16.39 4.46
N ARG A 201 10.69 -15.52 3.75
CA ARG A 201 10.14 -14.64 2.71
C ARG A 201 9.25 -15.38 1.70
N MET A 202 9.65 -16.57 1.25
CA MET A 202 8.88 -17.36 0.28
C MET A 202 7.46 -17.69 0.78
N LEU A 203 7.27 -17.95 2.08
CA LEU A 203 5.94 -18.21 2.65
C LEU A 203 5.08 -16.95 2.71
N ILE A 204 5.72 -15.79 2.96
CA ILE A 204 5.02 -14.50 2.96
C ILE A 204 4.58 -14.14 1.53
N GLN A 205 5.41 -14.46 0.53
CA GLN A 205 5.06 -14.27 -0.89
C GLN A 205 3.83 -15.09 -1.32
N GLU A 206 3.65 -16.31 -0.79
CA GLU A 206 2.41 -17.09 -1.03
C GLU A 206 1.16 -16.35 -0.55
N ASN A 207 1.22 -15.74 0.64
CA ASN A 207 0.13 -14.93 1.15
C ASN A 207 -0.05 -13.63 0.37
N LYS A 208 1.05 -13.00 -0.09
CA LYS A 208 0.97 -11.83 -0.96
C LYS A 208 0.25 -12.17 -2.27
N TRP A 209 0.60 -13.29 -2.92
CA TRP A 209 -0.11 -13.74 -4.12
C TRP A 209 -1.60 -13.98 -3.85
N ARG A 210 -1.94 -14.60 -2.71
CA ARG A 210 -3.34 -14.80 -2.30
C ARG A 210 -4.09 -13.47 -2.11
N ALA A 211 -3.45 -12.48 -1.49
CA ALA A 211 -3.99 -11.12 -1.36
C ALA A 211 -4.22 -10.48 -2.75
N VAL A 212 -3.23 -10.58 -3.64
CA VAL A 212 -3.30 -10.05 -5.01
C VAL A 212 -4.46 -10.67 -5.79
N ARG A 213 -4.64 -11.98 -5.70
CA ARG A 213 -5.61 -12.71 -6.52
C ARG A 213 -7.04 -12.61 -6.01
N TRP A 214 -7.25 -12.71 -4.70
CA TRP A 214 -8.58 -12.86 -4.11
C TRP A 214 -8.97 -11.76 -3.13
N GLY A 215 -8.03 -10.93 -2.65
CA GLY A 215 -8.33 -9.89 -1.67
C GLY A 215 -8.98 -10.46 -0.40
N LEU A 216 -10.04 -9.81 0.07
CA LEU A 216 -10.77 -10.19 1.29
C LEU A 216 -11.60 -11.48 1.15
N ASP A 217 -11.97 -11.84 -0.07
CA ASP A 217 -12.80 -13.04 -0.34
C ASP A 217 -11.95 -14.32 -0.45
N GLY A 218 -10.63 -14.19 -0.28
CA GLY A 218 -9.68 -15.28 -0.35
C GLY A 218 -9.43 -15.99 0.98
N LYS A 219 -8.49 -16.93 0.92
CA LYS A 219 -7.85 -17.55 2.09
C LYS A 219 -6.35 -17.34 2.07
N MET A 220 -5.76 -17.09 3.23
CA MET A 220 -4.31 -17.05 3.43
C MET A 220 -3.83 -18.21 4.30
N LEU A 221 -2.53 -18.47 4.27
CA LEU A 221 -1.87 -19.44 5.12
C LEU A 221 -1.67 -18.82 6.51
N ASP A 222 -2.27 -19.42 7.52
CA ASP A 222 -1.82 -19.24 8.90
C ASP A 222 -0.57 -20.10 9.09
N LEU A 223 0.59 -19.45 9.09
CA LEU A 223 1.90 -20.11 9.18
C LEU A 223 2.19 -20.69 10.58
N GLY A 224 1.44 -20.26 11.60
CA GLY A 224 1.50 -20.82 12.95
C GLY A 224 0.67 -22.10 13.04
N LYS A 225 -0.58 -22.05 12.61
CA LYS A 225 -1.54 -23.17 12.61
C LYS A 225 -1.33 -24.17 11.46
N GLN A 226 -0.50 -23.82 10.46
CA GLN A 226 -0.22 -24.60 9.25
C GLN A 226 -1.49 -25.00 8.46
N LYS A 227 -2.44 -24.07 8.34
CA LYS A 227 -3.69 -24.29 7.59
C LYS A 227 -4.06 -23.04 6.79
N GLU A 228 -4.93 -23.21 5.82
CA GLU A 228 -5.59 -22.07 5.19
C GLU A 228 -6.71 -21.53 6.09
N VAL A 229 -6.82 -20.21 6.15
CA VAL A 229 -7.80 -19.47 6.96
C VAL A 229 -8.39 -18.34 6.10
N PRO A 230 -9.70 -18.06 6.19
CA PRO A 230 -10.29 -16.88 5.55
C PRO A 230 -9.53 -15.60 5.89
N VAL A 231 -9.33 -14.73 4.89
CA VAL A 231 -8.58 -13.48 5.08
C VAL A 231 -9.25 -12.56 6.11
N ARG A 232 -10.58 -12.54 6.12
CA ARG A 232 -11.39 -11.77 7.06
C ARG A 232 -11.12 -12.17 8.51
N ASP A 233 -11.07 -13.47 8.80
CA ASP A 233 -10.76 -13.99 10.14
C ASP A 233 -9.33 -13.59 10.57
N LEU A 234 -8.35 -13.68 9.66
CA LEU A 234 -6.98 -13.26 9.95
C LEU A 234 -6.84 -11.75 10.18
N ILE A 235 -7.69 -10.93 9.54
CA ILE A 235 -7.73 -9.49 9.81
C ILE A 235 -8.34 -9.22 11.19
N HIS A 236 -9.38 -9.96 11.61
CA HIS A 236 -9.86 -9.87 12.99
C HIS A 236 -8.77 -10.25 14.01
N GLU A 237 -8.03 -11.35 13.77
CA GLU A 237 -6.88 -11.72 14.61
C GLU A 237 -5.79 -10.62 14.63
N LEU A 238 -5.59 -9.89 13.52
CA LEU A 238 -4.69 -8.76 13.44
C LEU A 238 -5.20 -7.54 14.24
N LEU A 239 -6.50 -7.25 14.19
CA LEU A 239 -7.11 -6.19 14.98
C LEU A 239 -6.98 -6.48 16.48
N ASP A 240 -7.27 -7.71 16.91
CA ASP A 240 -7.04 -8.17 18.29
C ASP A 240 -5.56 -8.04 18.69
N PHE A 241 -4.63 -8.32 17.77
CA PHE A 241 -3.19 -8.21 18.04
C PHE A 241 -2.76 -6.77 18.31
N VAL A 242 -3.32 -5.78 17.60
CA VAL A 242 -2.95 -4.37 17.74
C VAL A 242 -3.81 -3.60 18.75
N ASP A 243 -4.96 -4.13 19.16
CA ASP A 243 -5.88 -3.51 20.13
C ASP A 243 -5.19 -2.87 21.35
N PRO A 244 -4.20 -3.52 22.01
CA PRO A 244 -3.58 -2.97 23.22
C PRO A 244 -2.85 -1.64 23.06
N VAL A 245 -2.57 -1.20 21.84
CA VAL A 245 -1.87 0.08 21.58
C VAL A 245 -2.78 1.19 21.06
N LEU A 246 -4.03 0.88 20.69
CA LEU A 246 -4.90 1.81 19.95
C LEU A 246 -5.28 3.05 20.75
N ASP A 247 -5.62 2.88 22.04
CA ASP A 247 -6.01 4.00 22.90
C ASP A 247 -4.85 4.97 23.14
N ASN A 248 -3.65 4.43 23.38
CA ASN A 248 -2.45 5.23 23.59
C ASN A 248 -2.02 5.99 22.32
N LEU A 249 -2.31 5.43 21.13
CA LEU A 249 -2.06 6.10 19.86
C LEU A 249 -3.13 7.14 19.50
N GLY A 250 -4.28 7.09 20.16
CA GLY A 250 -5.44 7.92 19.80
C GLY A 250 -6.04 7.58 18.44
N SER A 251 -5.73 6.40 17.88
CA SER A 251 -6.10 5.99 16.52
C SER A 251 -7.14 4.85 16.48
N ARG A 252 -7.79 4.58 17.62
CA ARG A 252 -8.81 3.53 17.73
C ARG A 252 -9.94 3.74 16.72
N HIS A 253 -10.48 4.95 16.63
CA HIS A 253 -11.60 5.23 15.73
C HIS A 253 -11.26 4.92 14.27
N GLU A 254 -10.07 5.32 13.83
CA GLU A 254 -9.56 5.08 12.49
C GLU A 254 -9.32 3.59 12.22
N VAL A 255 -8.79 2.84 13.19
CA VAL A 255 -8.57 1.39 13.05
C VAL A 255 -9.89 0.62 13.05
N GLU A 256 -10.89 1.03 13.83
CA GLU A 256 -12.22 0.42 13.83
C GLU A 256 -12.92 0.52 12.47
N HIS A 257 -12.60 1.55 11.65
CA HIS A 257 -13.10 1.65 10.27
C HIS A 257 -12.68 0.46 9.38
N ILE A 258 -11.68 -0.33 9.78
CA ILE A 258 -11.35 -1.60 9.10
C ILE A 258 -12.55 -2.55 9.09
N HIS A 259 -13.40 -2.56 10.13
CA HIS A 259 -14.64 -3.35 10.14
C HIS A 259 -15.57 -2.96 8.99
N THR A 260 -15.70 -1.67 8.70
CA THR A 260 -16.46 -1.18 7.54
C THR A 260 -15.89 -1.70 6.21
N ILE A 261 -14.55 -1.74 6.07
CA ILE A 261 -13.89 -2.29 4.88
C ILE A 261 -14.18 -3.79 4.75
N LEU A 262 -14.13 -4.53 5.87
CA LEU A 262 -14.48 -5.94 5.88
C LEU A 262 -15.92 -6.11 5.40
N GLU A 263 -16.90 -5.51 6.04
CA GLU A 263 -18.32 -5.67 5.69
C GLU A 263 -18.64 -5.33 4.23
N ARG A 264 -18.14 -4.19 3.75
CA ARG A 264 -18.45 -3.66 2.42
C ARG A 264 -17.60 -4.26 1.28
N GLY A 265 -16.39 -4.70 1.59
CA GLY A 265 -15.35 -4.97 0.59
C GLY A 265 -14.57 -3.72 0.18
N THR A 266 -13.54 -3.95 -0.63
CA THR A 266 -12.57 -2.94 -1.10
C THR A 266 -13.04 -2.21 -2.35
N SER A 267 -12.21 -1.28 -2.86
CA SER A 267 -12.47 -0.62 -4.14
C SER A 267 -12.51 -1.61 -5.29
N ALA A 268 -11.64 -2.64 -5.29
CA ALA A 268 -11.64 -3.66 -6.33
C ALA A 268 -12.98 -4.41 -6.40
N ASP A 269 -13.59 -4.72 -5.24
CA ASP A 269 -14.89 -5.40 -5.17
C ASP A 269 -16.00 -4.58 -5.82
N ALA A 270 -16.06 -3.29 -5.51
CA ALA A 270 -17.07 -2.41 -6.05
C ALA A 270 -16.89 -2.13 -7.55
N GLN A 271 -15.65 -1.97 -8.01
CA GLN A 271 -15.35 -1.83 -9.43
C GLN A 271 -15.80 -3.05 -10.22
N LEU A 272 -15.51 -4.26 -9.71
CA LEU A 272 -15.93 -5.52 -10.33
C LEU A 272 -17.45 -5.67 -10.35
N GLN A 273 -18.13 -5.28 -9.27
CA GLN A 273 -19.59 -5.35 -9.19
C GLN A 273 -20.25 -4.43 -10.22
N VAL A 274 -19.84 -3.16 -10.29
CA VAL A 274 -20.39 -2.21 -11.27
C VAL A 274 -20.12 -2.70 -12.70
N TYR A 275 -18.92 -3.17 -13.01
CA TYR A 275 -18.63 -3.69 -14.34
C TYR A 275 -19.46 -4.94 -14.68
N LYS A 276 -19.72 -5.82 -13.70
CA LYS A 276 -20.57 -7.01 -13.91
C LYS A 276 -22.02 -6.63 -14.22
N GLU A 277 -22.51 -5.55 -13.63
CA GLU A 277 -23.88 -5.05 -13.85
C GLU A 277 -24.03 -4.27 -15.16
N THR A 278 -23.01 -3.50 -15.55
CA THR A 278 -23.13 -2.55 -16.69
C THR A 278 -22.37 -2.96 -17.94
N GLY A 279 -21.32 -3.77 -17.81
CA GLY A 279 -20.38 -4.08 -18.89
C GLY A 279 -19.55 -2.87 -19.39
N ASP A 280 -19.57 -1.75 -18.67
CA ASP A 280 -19.00 -0.49 -19.13
C ASP A 280 -17.94 0.06 -18.16
N PHE A 281 -16.72 0.23 -18.66
CA PHE A 281 -15.63 0.79 -17.88
C PHE A 281 -15.78 2.28 -17.58
N LYS A 282 -16.54 3.05 -18.38
CA LYS A 282 -16.76 4.47 -18.07
C LYS A 282 -17.59 4.61 -16.80
N THR A 283 -18.64 3.80 -16.67
CA THR A 283 -19.43 3.73 -15.43
C THR A 283 -18.59 3.32 -14.20
N VAL A 284 -17.58 2.44 -14.39
CA VAL A 284 -16.60 2.13 -13.32
C VAL A 284 -15.77 3.36 -12.94
N VAL A 285 -15.33 4.16 -13.91
CA VAL A 285 -14.60 5.40 -13.65
C VAL A 285 -15.49 6.43 -12.96
N ASP A 286 -16.76 6.56 -13.35
CA ASP A 286 -17.72 7.46 -12.70
C ASP A 286 -17.92 7.09 -11.22
N LEU A 287 -18.02 5.79 -10.90
CA LEU A 287 -18.03 5.30 -9.53
C LEU A 287 -16.77 5.74 -8.76
N LEU A 288 -15.60 5.60 -9.38
CA LEU A 288 -14.33 5.95 -8.77
C LEU A 288 -14.22 7.46 -8.51
N ILE A 289 -14.65 8.30 -9.45
CA ILE A 289 -14.72 9.76 -9.28
C ILE A 289 -15.60 10.10 -8.08
N ALA A 290 -16.82 9.55 -8.02
CA ALA A 290 -17.75 9.81 -6.93
C ALA A 290 -17.17 9.41 -5.57
N ARG A 291 -16.66 8.19 -5.45
CA ARG A 291 -16.11 7.66 -4.19
C ARG A 291 -14.80 8.30 -3.77
N THR A 292 -14.03 8.86 -4.71
CA THR A 292 -12.80 9.61 -4.40
C THR A 292 -13.11 10.85 -3.56
N MET A 293 -14.29 11.44 -3.77
CA MET A 293 -14.77 12.67 -3.12
C MET A 293 -15.74 12.41 -1.96
N GLU A 294 -16.06 11.16 -1.67
CA GLU A 294 -16.95 10.81 -0.56
C GLU A 294 -16.30 11.14 0.79
N HIS A 295 -17.06 11.78 1.68
CA HIS A 295 -16.61 12.34 2.96
C HIS A 295 -15.43 13.34 2.85
N VAL A 296 -15.16 13.84 1.65
CA VAL A 296 -14.23 14.96 1.45
C VAL A 296 -15.02 16.27 1.59
N PRO A 297 -14.56 17.23 2.44
CA PRO A 297 -15.22 18.53 2.56
C PRO A 297 -15.37 19.22 1.19
N THR A 298 -16.54 19.81 0.94
CA THR A 298 -16.86 20.47 -0.33
C THR A 298 -16.23 21.85 -0.47
N GLU A 299 -15.93 22.50 0.66
CA GLU A 299 -15.27 23.80 0.72
C GLU A 299 -14.02 23.70 1.59
N TYR A 300 -12.91 24.26 1.11
CA TYR A 300 -11.70 24.46 1.90
C TYR A 300 -11.48 25.97 1.94
N ASP A 301 -11.82 26.61 3.05
CA ASP A 301 -11.46 28.02 3.22
C ASP A 301 -9.96 28.12 3.43
N MET A 302 -9.24 28.66 2.44
CA MET A 302 -7.80 28.90 2.55
C MET A 302 -7.45 29.94 3.62
N ARG A 303 -8.44 30.63 4.20
CA ARG A 303 -8.27 31.66 5.23
C ARG A 303 -8.47 31.17 6.66
N ASP A 304 -9.11 30.02 6.87
CA ASP A 304 -9.28 29.42 8.21
C ASP A 304 -9.02 27.90 8.15
N PRO A 305 -7.82 27.43 8.52
CA PRO A 305 -7.43 26.03 8.43
C PRO A 305 -7.98 25.14 9.55
N THR A 306 -8.91 25.62 10.39
CA THR A 306 -9.50 24.77 11.43
C THR A 306 -10.57 23.83 10.85
N PRO A 307 -10.50 22.51 11.12
CA PRO A 307 -11.59 21.62 10.78
C PRO A 307 -12.82 21.99 11.60
N ALA A 308 -13.96 22.18 10.95
CA ALA A 308 -15.25 22.35 11.63
C ALA A 308 -15.50 21.13 12.56
N PRO A 309 -16.14 21.34 13.72
CA PRO A 309 -16.28 20.33 14.77
C PRO A 309 -17.01 19.06 14.34
#